data_AF-A0A8J7DS73-F1
#
_entry.id   AF-A0A8J7DS73-F1
#
_cell.length_a   1.000
_cell.length_b   1.000
_cell.length_c   1.000
_cell.angle_alpha   90.00
_cell.angle_beta   90.00
_cell.angle_gamma   90.00
#
_symmetry.space_group_name_H-M   'P 1'
#
loop_
_entity.id
_entity.type
_entity.pdbx_description
1 polymer ?
#
loop_
_entity_poly.entity_id
_entity_poly.type
_entity_poly.pdbx_seq_one_letter_code
_entity_poly.pdbx_strand_id
1 'polypeptide(L)'
;MTWFERFQPLLILLSVALGLGLSLIEGTAAIADRWILPLLAVMLYAAFLSISLRHFGSAFNDYRVTVASLAINFLWTPLLTWGLGALFFPDAPDLRVGLLMLLVTPCTDWYLVFTGIAKGNVGLATALLPLNFVLQMGLPPVYLAVFAQSLVGLNLWVLGARVVTVLSVPLALVSQVLLRLRTRTSP
;
A
#
# COMPACT_ATOMS: atom_id res chain seq x y z
N MET A 1 -22.70 11.42 0.42
CA MET A 1 -21.55 11.23 1.32
C MET A 1 -22.07 11.17 2.74
N THR A 2 -21.76 10.09 3.45
CA THR A 2 -22.18 9.93 4.85
C THR A 2 -21.45 10.95 5.73
N TRP A 3 -22.03 11.32 6.89
CA TRP A 3 -21.42 12.29 7.80
C TRP A 3 -19.98 11.91 8.19
N PHE A 4 -19.71 10.62 8.38
CA PHE A 4 -18.38 10.09 8.69
C PHE A 4 -17.35 10.30 7.58
N GLU A 5 -17.70 10.15 6.30
CA GLU A 5 -16.80 10.41 5.17
C GLU A 5 -16.30 11.86 5.13
N ARG A 6 -17.16 12.80 5.55
CA ARG A 6 -16.83 14.23 5.54
C ARG A 6 -15.86 14.62 6.66
N PHE A 7 -15.95 13.97 7.81
CA PHE A 7 -15.08 14.23 8.96
C PHE A 7 -13.81 13.36 8.97
N GLN A 8 -13.71 12.36 8.09
CA GLN A 8 -12.56 11.46 8.02
C GLN A 8 -11.19 12.17 7.94
N PRO A 9 -10.99 13.21 7.10
CA PRO A 9 -9.69 13.92 7.07
C PRO A 9 -9.36 14.60 8.41
N LEU A 10 -10.36 15.18 9.06
CA LEU A 10 -10.21 15.83 10.36
C LEU A 10 -9.85 14.80 11.45
N LEU A 11 -10.53 13.65 11.45
CA LEU A 11 -10.26 12.57 12.39
C LEU A 11 -8.84 12.04 12.23
N ILE A 12 -8.37 11.83 10.99
CA ILE A 12 -6.98 11.41 10.72
C ILE A 12 -5.99 12.44 11.26
N LEU A 13 -6.22 13.73 11.00
CA LEU A 13 -5.36 14.80 11.49
C LEU A 13 -5.30 14.85 13.02
N LEU A 14 -6.46 14.71 13.68
CA LEU A 14 -6.54 14.65 15.13
C LEU A 14 -5.83 13.42 15.69
N SER A 15 -5.96 12.25 15.05
CA SER A 15 -5.24 11.03 15.46
C SER A 15 -3.73 11.21 15.35
N VAL A 16 -3.23 11.85 14.29
CA VAL A 16 -1.80 12.16 14.13
C VAL A 16 -1.34 13.13 15.23
N ALA A 17 -2.08 14.21 15.47
CA ALA A 17 -1.73 15.19 16.51
C ALA A 17 -1.72 14.57 17.91
N LEU A 18 -2.71 13.73 18.24
CA LEU A 18 -2.76 12.99 19.49
C LEU A 18 -1.60 11.98 19.60
N GLY A 19 -1.27 11.27 18.52
CA GLY A 19 -0.15 10.34 18.48
C GLY A 19 1.19 11.03 18.78
N LEU A 20 1.43 12.19 18.15
CA LEU A 20 2.62 13.01 18.41
C LEU A 20 2.66 13.51 19.86
N GLY A 21 1.53 13.99 20.39
CA GLY A 21 1.45 14.44 21.79
C GLY A 21 1.68 13.32 22.80
N LEU A 22 1.10 12.14 22.57
CA LEU A 22 1.26 10.97 23.42
C LEU A 22 2.69 10.39 23.35
N SER A 23 3.40 10.58 22.23
CA SER A 23 4.79 10.10 22.08
C SER A 23 5.77 10.77 23.05
N LEU A 24 5.40 11.93 23.61
CA LEU A 24 6.22 12.66 24.60
C LEU A 24 6.21 12.01 25.99
N ILE A 25 5.26 11.11 26.25
CA ILE A 25 5.14 10.41 27.54
C ILE A 25 5.96 9.12 27.49
N GLU A 26 6.87 8.93 28.44
CA GLU A 26 7.69 7.72 28.51
C GLU A 26 6.81 6.46 28.64
N GLY A 27 7.12 5.43 27.85
CA GLY A 27 6.41 4.15 27.84
C GLY A 27 5.26 4.02 26.83
N THR A 28 4.74 5.12 26.27
CA THR A 28 3.68 5.04 25.24
C THR A 28 4.19 4.40 23.95
N ALA A 29 5.44 4.68 23.56
CA ALA A 29 6.07 4.09 22.37
C ALA A 29 6.14 2.55 22.44
N ALA A 30 6.48 1.99 23.61
CA ALA A 30 6.56 0.53 23.79
C ALA A 30 5.18 -0.14 23.72
N ILE A 31 4.15 0.54 24.23
CA ILE A 31 2.77 0.08 24.09
C ILE A 31 2.35 0.14 22.62
N ALA A 32 2.59 1.26 21.95
CA ALA A 32 2.24 1.46 20.54
C ALA A 32 2.90 0.39 19.64
N ASP A 33 4.18 0.12 19.82
CA ASP A 33 4.93 -0.89 19.04
C ASP A 33 4.23 -2.27 19.06
N ARG A 34 3.72 -2.68 20.22
CA ARG A 34 2.99 -3.95 20.38
C ARG A 34 1.65 -3.99 19.65
N TRP A 35 0.98 -2.84 19.50
CA TRP A 35 -0.35 -2.74 18.89
C TRP A 35 -0.34 -2.39 17.41
N ILE A 36 0.74 -1.80 16.88
CA ILE A 36 0.85 -1.43 15.46
C ILE A 36 0.64 -2.65 14.56
N LEU A 37 1.39 -3.74 14.80
CA LEU A 37 1.33 -4.93 13.96
C LEU A 37 -0.06 -5.60 13.92
N PRO A 38 -0.75 -5.86 15.06
CA PRO A 38 -2.09 -6.44 15.01
C PRO A 38 -3.13 -5.51 14.39
N LEU A 39 -3.09 -4.20 14.67
CA LEU A 39 -4.01 -3.24 14.04
C LEU A 39 -3.79 -3.17 12.52
N LEU A 40 -2.53 -3.18 12.08
CA LEU A 40 -2.18 -3.25 10.67
C LEU A 40 -2.69 -4.53 10.02
N ALA A 41 -2.55 -5.69 10.69
CA ALA A 41 -3.06 -6.96 10.19
C ALA A 41 -4.59 -6.95 10.02
N VAL A 42 -5.34 -6.36 10.96
CA VAL A 42 -6.79 -6.19 10.86
C VAL A 42 -7.15 -5.27 9.69
N MET A 43 -6.43 -4.15 9.53
CA MET A 43 -6.64 -3.21 8.42
C MET A 43 -6.38 -3.88 7.07
N LEU A 44 -5.28 -4.62 6.94
CA LEU A 44 -4.94 -5.37 5.73
C LEU A 44 -5.96 -6.47 5.44
N TYR A 45 -6.43 -7.19 6.46
CA TYR A 45 -7.48 -8.19 6.31
C TYR A 45 -8.77 -7.57 5.74
N ALA A 46 -9.21 -6.44 6.29
CA ALA A 46 -10.38 -5.72 5.80
C ALA A 46 -10.19 -5.21 4.36
N ALA A 47 -9.02 -4.64 4.05
CA ALA A 47 -8.68 -4.16 2.72
C ALA A 47 -8.68 -5.31 1.69
N PHE A 48 -8.09 -6.45 2.02
CA PHE A 48 -8.07 -7.61 1.11
C PHE A 48 -9.47 -8.21 0.90
N LEU A 49 -10.36 -8.14 1.90
CA LEU A 49 -11.75 -8.56 1.74
C LEU A 49 -12.51 -7.69 0.75
N SER A 50 -12.20 -6.39 0.67
CA SER A 50 -12.82 -5.48 -0.30
C SER A 50 -12.30 -5.64 -1.74
N ILE A 51 -11.18 -6.35 -1.94
CA ILE A 51 -10.62 -6.56 -3.28
C ILE A 51 -11.47 -7.60 -4.03
N SER A 52 -12.26 -7.13 -4.99
CA SER A 52 -13.00 -7.98 -5.91
C SER A 52 -12.17 -8.29 -7.16
N LEU A 53 -11.69 -9.52 -7.29
CA LEU A 53 -10.95 -10.00 -8.47
C LEU A 53 -11.82 -10.20 -9.73
N ARG A 54 -13.14 -9.92 -9.66
CA ARG A 54 -14.09 -10.23 -10.75
C ARG A 54 -13.82 -9.49 -12.07
N HIS A 55 -13.02 -8.41 -12.06
CA HIS A 55 -12.80 -7.56 -13.23
C HIS A 55 -11.36 -7.62 -13.78
N PHE A 56 -10.57 -8.63 -13.41
CA PHE A 56 -9.15 -8.75 -13.82
C PHE A 56 -8.96 -8.77 -15.35
N GLY A 57 -9.88 -9.42 -16.09
CA GLY A 57 -9.77 -9.57 -17.55
C GLY A 57 -10.01 -8.28 -18.34
N SER A 58 -10.81 -7.36 -17.80
CA SER A 58 -11.21 -6.12 -18.47
C SER A 58 -10.06 -5.11 -18.59
N ALA A 59 -9.00 -5.27 -17.80
CA ALA A 59 -7.85 -4.36 -17.76
C ALA A 59 -7.02 -4.39 -19.05
N PHE A 60 -7.11 -5.49 -19.80
CA PHE A 60 -6.35 -5.71 -21.02
C PHE A 60 -7.07 -5.19 -22.28
N ASN A 61 -8.32 -4.74 -22.16
CA ASN A 61 -9.05 -4.18 -23.30
C ASN A 61 -8.45 -2.85 -23.78
N ASP A 62 -7.90 -2.04 -22.87
CA ASP A 62 -7.30 -0.73 -23.16
C ASP A 62 -5.81 -0.68 -22.79
N TYR A 63 -4.99 -1.44 -23.53
CA TYR A 63 -3.56 -1.60 -23.26
C TYR A 63 -2.80 -0.26 -23.14
N ARG A 64 -3.20 0.78 -23.87
CA ARG A 64 -2.52 2.10 -23.85
C ARG A 64 -2.60 2.76 -22.48
N VAL A 65 -3.78 2.75 -21.87
CA VAL A 65 -3.99 3.37 -20.55
C VAL A 65 -3.35 2.50 -19.47
N THR A 66 -3.46 1.18 -19.61
CA THR A 66 -2.83 0.22 -18.69
C THR A 66 -1.32 0.38 -18.65
N VAL A 67 -0.66 0.41 -19.81
CA VAL A 67 0.80 0.61 -19.88
C VAL A 67 1.20 1.99 -19.37
N ALA A 68 0.47 3.05 -19.72
CA ALA A 68 0.76 4.39 -19.24
C ALA A 68 0.65 4.48 -17.70
N SER A 69 -0.41 3.91 -17.12
CA SER A 69 -0.61 3.89 -15.66
C SER A 69 0.50 3.12 -14.96
N LEU A 70 0.88 1.94 -15.48
CA LEU A 70 1.96 1.15 -14.91
C LEU A 70 3.32 1.84 -15.02
N ALA A 71 3.61 2.44 -16.17
CA ALA A 71 4.85 3.18 -16.38
C ALA A 71 4.94 4.39 -15.42
N ILE A 72 3.85 5.12 -15.22
CA ILE A 72 3.84 6.23 -14.28
C ILE A 72 4.04 5.72 -12.84
N ASN A 73 3.25 4.72 -12.40
CA ASN A 73 3.28 4.24 -11.03
C ASN A 73 4.59 3.51 -10.65
N PHE A 74 5.13 2.71 -11.56
CA PHE A 74 6.22 1.78 -11.26
C PHE A 74 7.54 2.10 -11.98
N LEU A 75 7.57 3.04 -12.92
CA LEU A 75 8.85 3.45 -13.53
C LEU A 75 9.16 4.92 -13.20
N TRP A 76 8.23 5.81 -13.49
CA TRP A 76 8.41 7.23 -13.26
C TRP A 76 8.47 7.57 -11.77
N THR A 77 7.52 7.08 -10.97
CA THR A 77 7.47 7.40 -9.53
C THR A 77 8.74 6.98 -8.79
N PRO A 78 9.27 5.75 -8.90
CA PRO A 78 10.52 5.38 -8.21
C PRO A 78 11.72 6.25 -8.62
N LEU A 79 11.84 6.57 -9.91
CA LEU A 79 12.92 7.43 -10.42
C LEU A 79 12.81 8.86 -9.87
N LEU A 80 11.59 9.41 -9.88
CA LEU A 80 11.30 10.72 -9.31
C LEU A 80 11.62 10.73 -7.82
N THR A 81 11.18 9.71 -7.08
CA THR A 81 11.42 9.59 -5.64
C THR A 81 12.90 9.47 -5.31
N TRP A 82 13.65 8.69 -6.10
CA TRP A 82 15.10 8.58 -5.94
C TRP A 82 15.79 9.94 -6.10
N GLY A 83 15.42 10.69 -7.14
CA GLY A 83 15.93 12.05 -7.38
C GLY A 83 15.57 13.02 -6.25
N LEU A 84 14.32 13.01 -5.78
CA LEU A 84 13.87 13.83 -4.65
C LEU A 84 14.60 13.45 -3.35
N GLY A 85 14.79 12.16 -3.08
CA GLY A 85 15.53 11.67 -1.93
C GLY A 85 16.99 12.12 -1.97
N ALA A 86 17.63 12.07 -3.13
CA ALA A 86 18.99 12.55 -3.32
C ALA A 86 19.10 14.07 -3.05
N LEU A 87 18.14 14.86 -3.56
CA LEU A 87 18.14 16.32 -3.47
C LEU A 87 17.82 16.85 -2.07
N PHE A 88 16.78 16.32 -1.42
CA PHE A 88 16.30 16.85 -0.13
C PHE A 88 16.93 16.18 1.09
N PHE A 89 17.43 14.94 0.95
CA PHE A 89 17.97 14.17 2.07
C PHE A 89 19.41 13.68 1.80
N PRO A 90 20.38 14.56 1.46
CA PRO A 90 21.77 14.21 1.16
C PRO A 90 22.40 13.25 2.18
N ASP A 91 22.24 13.58 3.46
CA ASP A 91 22.94 12.96 4.58
C ASP A 91 22.04 12.06 5.45
N ALA A 92 20.79 11.81 5.02
CA ALA A 92 19.81 11.03 5.78
C ALA A 92 19.32 9.82 4.97
N PRO A 93 20.13 8.73 4.88
CA PRO A 93 19.78 7.56 4.07
C PRO A 93 18.50 6.88 4.55
N ASP A 94 18.22 6.86 5.85
CA ASP A 94 17.01 6.26 6.40
C ASP A 94 15.73 6.99 5.94
N LEU A 95 15.78 8.32 5.88
CA LEU A 95 14.67 9.14 5.38
C LEU A 95 14.46 8.96 3.87
N ARG A 96 15.54 8.75 3.10
CA ARG A 96 15.42 8.41 1.67
C ARG A 96 14.70 7.07 1.47
N VAL A 97 15.05 6.06 2.26
CA VAL A 97 14.40 4.75 2.19
C VAL A 97 12.93 4.86 2.59
N GLY A 98 12.62 5.60 3.65
CA GLY A 98 11.24 5.88 4.05
C GLY A 98 10.43 6.59 2.96
N LEU A 99 11.01 7.61 2.32
CA LEU A 99 10.39 8.32 1.21
C LEU A 99 10.16 7.40 0.00
N LEU A 100 11.14 6.55 -0.33
CA LEU A 100 11.01 5.54 -1.38
C LEU A 100 9.84 4.59 -1.07
N MET A 101 9.79 4.02 0.14
CA MET A 101 8.71 3.11 0.52
C MET A 101 7.33 3.80 0.48
N LEU A 102 7.25 5.07 0.84
CA LEU A 102 6.00 5.84 0.82
C LEU A 102 5.47 6.07 -0.60
N LEU A 103 6.32 6.48 -1.53
CA LEU A 103 5.88 6.88 -2.88
C LEU A 103 5.74 5.70 -3.84
N VAL A 104 6.48 4.63 -3.63
CA VAL A 104 6.53 3.46 -4.54
C VAL A 104 5.36 2.51 -4.34
N THR A 105 4.64 2.61 -3.22
CA THR A 105 3.43 1.83 -2.97
C THR A 105 2.20 2.61 -3.44
N PRO A 106 1.66 2.36 -4.65
CA PRO A 106 0.45 3.03 -5.10
C PRO A 106 -0.73 2.67 -4.19
N CYS A 107 -1.64 3.62 -4.02
CA CYS A 107 -2.89 3.37 -3.30
C CYS A 107 -3.85 2.57 -4.18
N THR A 108 -4.51 1.57 -3.60
CA THR A 108 -5.48 0.76 -4.35
C THR A 108 -6.78 1.54 -4.54
N ASP A 109 -7.40 2.13 -3.53
CA ASP A 109 -8.84 2.43 -3.67
C ASP A 109 -9.19 3.92 -3.84
N TRP A 110 -8.37 4.83 -3.32
CA TRP A 110 -8.71 6.26 -3.26
C TRP A 110 -8.68 6.98 -4.62
N TYR A 111 -7.84 6.54 -5.56
CA TYR A 111 -7.74 7.20 -6.86
C TYR A 111 -8.98 7.00 -7.75
N LEU A 112 -9.81 5.99 -7.47
CA LEU A 112 -11.09 5.79 -8.17
C LEU A 112 -12.06 6.95 -7.95
N VAL A 113 -12.09 7.49 -6.72
CA VAL A 113 -12.92 8.65 -6.38
C VAL A 113 -12.50 9.86 -7.20
N PHE A 114 -11.19 10.14 -7.27
CA PHE A 114 -10.65 11.22 -8.09
C PHE A 114 -10.89 11.00 -9.59
N THR A 115 -10.79 9.76 -10.05
CA THR A 115 -11.12 9.41 -11.45
C THR A 115 -12.58 9.72 -11.75
N GLY A 116 -13.50 9.39 -10.84
CA GLY A 116 -14.92 9.73 -10.97
C GLY A 116 -15.18 11.24 -10.96
N ILE A 117 -14.52 11.98 -10.07
CA ILE A 117 -14.61 13.46 -10.00
C ILE A 117 -14.10 14.10 -11.30
N ALA A 118 -13.01 13.57 -11.85
CA ALA A 118 -12.43 14.03 -13.12
C ALA A 118 -13.23 13.59 -14.36
N LYS A 119 -14.38 12.92 -14.19
CA LYS A 119 -15.18 12.31 -15.28
C LYS A 119 -14.38 11.32 -16.13
N GLY A 120 -13.38 10.68 -15.54
CA GLY A 120 -12.57 9.63 -16.17
C GLY A 120 -13.28 8.29 -16.20
N ASN A 121 -12.66 7.31 -16.85
CA ASN A 121 -13.20 5.95 -16.94
C ASN A 121 -12.92 5.16 -15.65
N VAL A 122 -13.88 5.20 -14.72
CA VAL A 122 -13.80 4.47 -13.44
C VAL A 122 -13.77 2.95 -13.65
N GLY A 123 -14.42 2.43 -14.69
CA GLY A 123 -14.41 1.00 -15.00
C GLY A 123 -13.02 0.50 -15.38
N LEU A 124 -12.32 1.27 -16.23
CA LEU A 124 -10.94 0.98 -16.61
C LEU A 124 -9.98 1.11 -15.42
N ALA A 125 -10.14 2.15 -14.60
CA ALA A 125 -9.38 2.32 -13.36
C ALA A 125 -9.60 1.14 -12.40
N THR A 126 -10.85 0.71 -12.22
CA THR A 126 -11.18 -0.45 -11.36
C THR A 126 -10.53 -1.73 -11.89
N ALA A 127 -10.44 -1.89 -13.21
CA ALA A 127 -9.78 -3.04 -13.83
C ALA A 127 -8.26 -3.05 -13.57
N LEU A 128 -7.63 -1.90 -13.37
CA LEU A 128 -6.21 -1.79 -13.03
C LEU A 128 -5.90 -2.16 -11.57
N LEU A 129 -6.89 -2.18 -10.68
CA LEU A 129 -6.67 -2.44 -9.25
C LEU A 129 -5.94 -3.75 -8.98
N PRO A 130 -6.38 -4.90 -9.53
CA PRO A 130 -5.73 -6.16 -9.21
C PRO A 130 -4.31 -6.23 -9.74
N LEU A 131 -4.05 -5.60 -10.90
CA LEU A 131 -2.72 -5.56 -11.50
C LEU A 131 -1.76 -4.70 -10.67
N ASN A 132 -2.21 -3.51 -10.24
CA ASN A 132 -1.44 -2.67 -9.32
C ASN A 132 -1.20 -3.39 -7.99
N PHE A 133 -2.20 -4.11 -7.48
CA PHE A 133 -2.07 -4.88 -6.24
C PHE A 133 -1.02 -6.00 -6.35
N VAL A 134 -0.98 -6.75 -7.45
CA VAL A 134 0.05 -7.79 -7.65
C VAL A 134 1.44 -7.15 -7.75
N LEU A 135 1.56 -6.09 -8.55
CA LEU A 135 2.83 -5.40 -8.76
C LEU A 135 3.34 -4.70 -7.49
N GLN A 136 2.47 -4.05 -6.70
CA GLN A 136 2.87 -3.42 -5.44
C GLN A 136 3.26 -4.44 -4.37
N MET A 137 2.85 -5.71 -4.46
CA MET A 137 3.30 -6.72 -3.52
C MET A 137 4.68 -7.27 -3.91
N GLY A 138 4.96 -7.35 -5.22
CA GLY A 138 6.22 -7.91 -5.73
C GLY A 138 7.35 -6.90 -5.91
N LEU A 139 7.05 -5.65 -6.27
CA LEU A 139 8.06 -4.66 -6.66
C LEU A 139 8.75 -3.93 -5.50
N PRO A 140 8.13 -3.61 -4.36
CA PRO A 140 8.83 -2.97 -3.24
C PRO A 140 10.12 -3.66 -2.80
N PRO A 141 10.20 -4.99 -2.63
CA PRO A 141 11.48 -5.64 -2.29
C PRO A 141 12.53 -5.47 -3.41
N VAL A 142 12.12 -5.44 -4.68
CA VAL A 142 13.02 -5.18 -5.81
C VAL A 142 13.54 -3.75 -5.76
N TYR A 143 12.69 -2.76 -5.54
CA TYR A 143 13.13 -1.37 -5.43
C TYR A 143 14.05 -1.14 -4.24
N LEU A 144 13.79 -1.78 -3.11
CA LEU A 144 14.69 -1.73 -1.96
C LEU A 144 16.04 -2.39 -2.26
N ALA A 145 16.05 -3.50 -3.01
CA ALA A 145 17.29 -4.14 -3.44
C ALA A 145 18.12 -3.28 -4.41
N VAL A 146 17.46 -2.54 -5.31
CA VAL A 146 18.15 -1.72 -6.32
C VAL A 146 18.58 -0.37 -5.74
N PHE A 147 17.68 0.33 -5.07
CA PHE A 147 17.90 1.71 -4.63
C PHE A 147 18.40 1.80 -3.19
N ALA A 148 17.80 1.04 -2.26
CA ALA A 148 18.10 1.17 -0.84
C ALA A 148 19.33 0.37 -0.38
N GLN A 149 19.64 -0.76 -1.03
CA GLN A 149 20.80 -1.61 -0.67
C GLN A 149 22.14 -0.86 -0.76
N SER A 150 22.24 0.14 -1.64
CA SER A 150 23.43 0.98 -1.76
C SER A 150 23.54 2.06 -0.66
N LEU A 151 22.41 2.38 0.00
CA LEU A 151 22.29 3.49 0.96
C LEU A 151 22.35 3.02 2.41
N VAL A 152 21.71 1.89 2.70
CA VAL A 152 21.63 1.29 4.03
C VAL A 152 22.01 -0.16 3.80
N GLY A 153 22.99 -0.69 4.54
CA GLY A 153 23.48 -2.08 4.41
C GLY A 153 22.40 -3.11 4.75
N LEU A 154 21.39 -3.21 3.89
CA LEU A 154 20.17 -3.96 4.11
C LEU A 154 20.43 -5.43 3.80
N ASN A 155 20.11 -6.28 4.77
CA ASN A 155 20.09 -7.71 4.53
C ASN A 155 18.81 -8.10 3.78
N LEU A 156 18.91 -8.20 2.46
CA LEU A 156 17.78 -8.53 1.58
C LEU A 156 17.04 -9.82 1.97
N TRP A 157 17.75 -10.78 2.57
CA TRP A 157 17.16 -12.02 3.06
C TRP A 157 16.16 -11.78 4.19
N VAL A 158 16.53 -10.95 5.16
CA VAL A 158 15.67 -10.60 6.31
C VAL A 158 14.49 -9.76 5.84
N LEU A 159 14.71 -8.84 4.90
CA LEU A 159 13.66 -8.01 4.32
C LEU A 159 12.61 -8.86 3.57
N GLY A 160 13.07 -9.76 2.70
CA GLY A 160 12.21 -10.70 1.97
C GLY A 160 11.41 -11.59 2.92
N ALA A 161 12.07 -12.16 3.94
CA ALA A 161 11.41 -12.98 4.95
C ALA A 161 10.31 -12.19 5.69
N ARG A 162 10.58 -10.95 6.11
CA ARG A 162 9.62 -10.10 6.83
C ARG A 162 8.42 -9.75 5.95
N VAL A 163 8.64 -9.34 4.70
CA VAL A 163 7.56 -9.06 3.74
C VAL A 163 6.69 -10.31 3.57
N VAL A 164 7.31 -11.48 3.33
CA VAL A 164 6.59 -12.74 3.16
C VAL A 164 5.80 -13.10 4.42
N THR A 165 6.37 -13.00 5.62
CA THR A 165 5.65 -13.33 6.87
C THR A 165 4.46 -12.39 7.10
N VAL A 166 4.65 -11.09 6.90
CA VAL A 166 3.58 -10.09 7.11
C VAL A 166 2.47 -10.23 6.07
N LEU A 167 2.80 -10.60 4.82
CA LEU A 167 1.80 -10.84 3.78
C LEU A 167 1.07 -12.16 3.95
N SER A 168 1.80 -13.24 4.22
CA SER A 168 1.28 -14.61 4.18
C SER A 168 0.22 -14.87 5.25
N VAL A 169 0.35 -14.29 6.45
CA VAL A 169 -0.62 -14.46 7.54
C VAL A 169 -2.02 -13.94 7.19
N PRO A 170 -2.21 -12.65 6.83
CA PRO A 170 -3.52 -12.14 6.44
C PRO A 170 -4.03 -12.78 5.15
N LEU A 171 -3.16 -13.08 4.18
CA LEU A 171 -3.57 -13.74 2.93
C LEU A 171 -4.10 -15.17 3.16
N ALA A 172 -3.45 -15.94 4.03
CA ALA A 172 -3.88 -17.28 4.41
C ALA A 172 -5.24 -17.23 5.15
N LEU A 173 -5.41 -16.29 6.09
CA LEU A 173 -6.69 -16.09 6.78
C LEU A 173 -7.83 -15.72 5.81
N VAL A 174 -7.59 -14.80 4.90
CA VAL A 174 -8.56 -14.42 3.86
C VAL A 174 -8.91 -15.61 2.98
N SER A 175 -7.92 -16.39 2.54
CA SER A 175 -8.17 -17.58 1.72
C SER A 175 -9.04 -18.62 2.43
N GLN A 176 -8.82 -18.85 3.74
CA GLN A 176 -9.63 -19.79 4.52
C GLN A 176 -11.07 -19.33 4.70
N VAL A 177 -11.28 -18.02 4.94
CA VAL A 177 -12.63 -17.45 5.06
C VAL A 177 -13.35 -17.49 3.71
N LEU A 178 -12.68 -17.11 2.62
CA LEU A 178 -13.25 -17.19 1.26
C LEU A 178 -13.60 -18.63 0.86
N LEU A 179 -12.75 -19.61 1.20
CA LEU A 179 -13.04 -21.02 0.99
C LEU A 179 -14.25 -21.50 1.81
N ARG A 180 -14.35 -21.11 3.09
CA ARG A 180 -15.49 -21.45 3.95
C ARG A 180 -16.81 -20.81 3.49
N LEU A 181 -16.76 -19.60 2.96
CA LEU A 181 -17.92 -18.92 2.37
C LEU A 181 -18.32 -19.56 1.03
N ARG A 182 -17.34 -20.03 0.25
CA ARG A 182 -17.59 -20.77 -1.01
C ARG A 182 -18.18 -22.15 -0.77
N THR A 183 -17.76 -22.88 0.27
CA THR A 183 -18.36 -24.17 0.65
C THR A 183 -19.76 -24.06 1.23
N ARG A 184 -20.16 -22.88 1.75
CA ARG A 184 -21.53 -22.60 2.22
C ARG A 184 -22.50 -22.18 1.12
N THR A 185 -22.00 -21.88 -0.08
CA THR A 185 -22.78 -21.35 -1.21
C THR A 185 -22.84 -22.30 -2.41
N SER A 186 -22.19 -23.47 -2.33
CA SER A 186 -22.40 -24.59 -3.24
C SER A 186 -23.63 -25.40 -2.79
N PRO A 187 -24.67 -25.57 -3.64
CA PRO A 187 -25.89 -26.32 -3.32
C PRO A 187 -25.64 -27.80 -3.07
#